data_AF-A0A2X3KG96-F1
#
_entry.id   AF-A0A2X3KG96-F1
#
_cell.length_a   1.000
_cell.length_b   1.000
_cell.length_c   1.000
_cell.angle_alpha   90.00
_cell.angle_beta   90.00
_cell.angle_gamma   90.00
#
_symmetry.space_group_name_H-M   'P 1'
#
loop_
_entity.id
_entity.type
_entity.pdbx_description
1 polymer ?
#
loop_
_entity_poly.entity_id
_entity_poly.type
_entity_poly.pdbx_seq_one_letter_code
_entity_poly.pdbx_strand_id
1 'polypeptide(L)'
;MKRSLLFSAVLCAASLTSVHAAQPITEPEFASDIVDRYADHIFYGSGATGMALVVIDGNQRVFRSYGETRPGNNVRPQLDSVVRIASLTKLMTSEMLVKLLDQGTVKLNDPLSKYAPPGARVPTYNGTPITLVNLATHTSALPREQPGGAAHRPVFVWPTREQRWKYLSTAKLKAAPGSQAAYSNLAFDLLADALANGVRQALYPVV
;
A
#
# COMPACT_ATOMS: atom_id res chain seq x y z
N MET A 1 -38.23 -21.39 91.42
CA MET A 1 -39.09 -22.35 90.69
C MET A 1 -39.22 -21.86 89.25
N LYS A 2 -38.40 -22.37 88.34
CA LYS A 2 -38.75 -23.35 87.28
C LYS A 2 -39.70 -22.80 86.19
N ARG A 3 -39.12 -22.61 84.98
CA ARG A 3 -39.61 -22.94 83.61
C ARG A 3 -39.34 -21.78 82.65
N SER A 4 -38.22 -21.79 81.91
CA SER A 4 -38.03 -22.46 80.61
C SER A 4 -39.07 -22.07 79.57
N LEU A 5 -38.66 -21.23 78.60
CA LEU A 5 -39.21 -21.16 77.25
C LEU A 5 -38.03 -20.96 76.29
N LEU A 6 -37.69 -22.06 75.60
CA LEU A 6 -36.77 -22.11 74.47
C LEU A 6 -37.47 -21.48 73.26
N PHE A 7 -36.84 -20.48 72.63
CA PHE A 7 -37.22 -20.04 71.28
C PHE A 7 -36.22 -20.62 70.29
N SER A 8 -36.67 -21.60 69.50
CA SER A 8 -35.96 -22.10 68.32
C SER A 8 -36.24 -21.21 67.11
N ALA A 9 -35.18 -21.03 66.33
CA ALA A 9 -35.01 -20.10 65.22
C ALA A 9 -35.86 -20.40 63.98
N VAL A 10 -36.09 -19.36 63.16
CA VAL A 10 -36.14 -19.50 61.70
C VAL A 10 -35.37 -18.31 61.11
N LEU A 11 -34.11 -18.53 60.74
CA LEU A 11 -33.33 -17.59 59.95
C LEU A 11 -33.57 -17.95 58.47
N CYS A 12 -34.47 -17.23 57.80
CA CYS A 12 -34.63 -17.34 56.34
C CYS A 12 -33.40 -16.71 55.67
N ALA A 13 -32.39 -17.52 55.37
CA ALA A 13 -31.33 -17.12 54.45
C ALA A 13 -31.93 -17.03 53.04
N ALA A 14 -32.32 -15.83 52.63
CA ALA A 14 -32.67 -15.55 51.24
C ALA A 14 -31.38 -15.59 50.41
N SER A 15 -31.10 -16.76 49.81
CA SER A 15 -30.07 -16.91 48.81
C SER A 15 -30.47 -16.08 47.58
N LEU A 16 -29.95 -14.85 47.49
CA LEU A 16 -29.99 -14.08 46.25
C LEU A 16 -29.08 -14.78 45.25
N THR A 17 -29.62 -15.75 44.52
CA THR A 17 -28.97 -16.24 43.31
C THR A 17 -29.01 -15.09 42.31
N SER A 18 -27.88 -14.39 42.16
CA SER A 18 -27.67 -13.50 41.04
C SER A 18 -27.74 -14.36 39.78
N VAL A 19 -28.90 -14.38 39.12
CA VAL A 19 -29.00 -14.86 37.75
C VAL A 19 -28.20 -13.85 36.95
N HIS A 20 -26.92 -14.15 36.71
CA HIS A 20 -26.13 -13.42 35.74
C HIS A 20 -26.78 -13.73 34.39
N ALA A 21 -27.61 -12.81 33.89
CA ALA A 21 -28.16 -12.92 32.55
C ALA A 21 -26.96 -13.10 31.62
N ALA A 22 -26.90 -14.25 30.94
CA ALA A 22 -25.91 -14.46 29.90
C ALA A 22 -25.97 -13.24 28.97
N GLN A 23 -24.83 -12.59 28.73
CA GLN A 23 -24.80 -11.54 27.74
C GLN A 23 -25.37 -12.12 26.44
N PRO A 24 -26.29 -11.42 25.75
CA PRO A 24 -26.80 -11.90 24.48
C PRO A 24 -25.58 -12.23 23.62
N ILE A 25 -25.52 -13.46 23.12
CA ILE A 25 -24.53 -13.83 22.12
C ILE A 25 -24.84 -12.91 20.94
N THR A 26 -24.02 -11.88 20.74
CA THR A 26 -24.08 -11.07 19.54
C THR A 26 -23.86 -12.05 18.39
N GLU A 27 -24.88 -12.21 17.53
CA GLU A 27 -24.70 -12.97 16.30
C GLU A 27 -23.47 -12.42 15.57
N PRO A 28 -22.61 -13.30 15.01
CA PRO A 28 -21.45 -12.84 14.29
C PRO A 28 -21.91 -11.96 13.13
N GLU A 29 -21.52 -10.69 13.16
CA GLU A 29 -21.83 -9.73 12.10
C GLU A 29 -21.10 -10.17 10.82
N PHE A 30 -21.84 -10.40 9.73
CA PHE A 30 -21.21 -10.77 8.47
C PHE A 30 -20.50 -9.55 7.89
N ALA A 31 -19.33 -9.77 7.27
CA ALA A 31 -18.58 -8.71 6.61
C ALA A 31 -19.44 -8.02 5.53
N SER A 32 -20.39 -8.75 4.91
CA SER A 32 -21.35 -8.17 3.97
C SER A 32 -22.23 -7.09 4.59
N ASP A 33 -22.73 -7.30 5.80
CA ASP A 33 -23.64 -6.36 6.47
C ASP A 33 -22.89 -5.08 6.83
N ILE A 34 -21.65 -5.22 7.29
CA ILE A 34 -20.75 -4.09 7.54
C ILE A 34 -20.50 -3.34 6.23
N VAL A 35 -20.12 -4.05 5.17
CA VAL A 35 -19.83 -3.44 3.86
C VAL A 35 -21.05 -2.70 3.33
N ASP A 36 -22.23 -3.30 3.38
CA ASP A 36 -23.47 -2.71 2.85
C ASP A 36 -23.84 -1.40 3.58
N ARG A 37 -23.54 -1.28 4.88
CA ARG A 37 -23.70 -0.01 5.62
C ARG A 37 -22.80 1.11 5.10
N TYR A 38 -21.60 0.82 4.63
CA TYR A 38 -20.62 1.85 4.23
C TYR A 38 -20.54 2.06 2.73
N ALA A 39 -20.81 1.05 1.92
CA ALA A 39 -20.53 1.08 0.50
C ALA A 39 -21.33 2.15 -0.26
N ASP A 40 -22.61 2.35 0.10
CA ASP A 40 -23.44 3.43 -0.45
C ASP A 40 -22.87 4.81 -0.08
N HIS A 41 -22.50 4.99 1.19
CA HIS A 41 -21.91 6.24 1.67
C HIS A 41 -20.57 6.56 0.99
N ILE A 42 -19.72 5.55 0.76
CA ILE A 42 -18.46 5.72 0.05
C ILE A 42 -18.74 6.13 -1.41
N PHE A 43 -19.62 5.42 -2.11
CA PHE A 43 -19.92 5.69 -3.52
C PHE A 43 -20.49 7.09 -3.73
N TYR A 44 -21.57 7.43 -3.01
CA TYR A 44 -22.23 8.73 -3.16
C TYR A 44 -21.38 9.86 -2.57
N GLY A 45 -20.66 9.61 -1.48
CA GLY A 45 -19.77 10.59 -0.85
C GLY A 45 -18.53 10.91 -1.67
N SER A 46 -18.03 9.97 -2.51
CA SER A 46 -16.86 10.20 -3.35
C SER A 46 -17.18 10.88 -4.69
N GLY A 47 -18.46 10.94 -5.10
CA GLY A 47 -18.86 11.42 -6.42
C GLY A 47 -18.33 10.57 -7.58
N ALA A 48 -18.14 9.27 -7.36
CA ALA A 48 -17.55 8.39 -8.37
C ALA A 48 -18.53 8.13 -9.53
N THR A 49 -18.03 8.07 -10.77
CA THR A 49 -18.80 7.56 -11.91
C THR A 49 -19.12 6.08 -11.74
N GLY A 50 -18.13 5.30 -11.30
CA GLY A 50 -18.30 3.89 -11.00
C GLY A 50 -17.30 3.46 -9.93
N MET A 51 -17.68 2.48 -9.12
CA MET A 51 -16.87 1.96 -8.04
C MET A 51 -16.94 0.44 -8.00
N ALA A 52 -15.81 -0.20 -7.78
CA ALA A 52 -15.71 -1.61 -7.39
C ALA A 52 -15.04 -1.65 -6.01
N LEU A 53 -15.70 -2.26 -5.03
CA LEU A 53 -15.25 -2.39 -3.65
C LEU A 53 -15.01 -3.87 -3.35
N VAL A 54 -13.80 -4.19 -2.87
CA VAL A 54 -13.40 -5.53 -2.45
C VAL A 54 -13.00 -5.46 -0.98
N VAL A 55 -13.61 -6.32 -0.16
CA VAL A 55 -13.29 -6.45 1.27
C VAL A 55 -12.96 -7.90 1.58
N ILE A 56 -11.89 -8.10 2.33
CA ILE A 56 -11.44 -9.41 2.81
C ILE A 56 -11.36 -9.33 4.34
N ASP A 57 -12.09 -10.20 5.02
CA ASP A 57 -12.09 -10.32 6.48
C ASP A 57 -12.04 -11.80 6.87
N GLY A 58 -10.87 -12.25 7.32
CA GLY A 58 -10.59 -13.68 7.54
C GLY A 58 -10.90 -14.51 6.28
N ASN A 59 -11.88 -15.40 6.39
CA ASN A 59 -12.34 -16.25 5.28
C ASN A 59 -13.43 -15.59 4.42
N GLN A 60 -13.96 -14.44 4.82
CA GLN A 60 -15.03 -13.73 4.12
C GLN A 60 -14.45 -12.87 3.00
N ARG A 61 -15.13 -12.86 1.85
CA ARG A 61 -14.78 -12.06 0.68
C ARG A 61 -16.03 -11.39 0.16
N VAL A 62 -16.07 -10.07 0.16
CA VAL A 62 -17.23 -9.28 -0.23
C VAL A 62 -16.85 -8.41 -1.42
N PHE A 63 -17.62 -8.50 -2.50
CA PHE A 63 -17.55 -7.62 -3.65
C PHE A 63 -18.83 -6.80 -3.74
N ARG A 64 -18.70 -5.50 -3.96
CA ARG A 64 -19.79 -4.58 -4.31
C ARG A 64 -19.39 -3.69 -5.46
N SER A 65 -20.35 -3.32 -6.30
CA SER A 65 -20.12 -2.46 -7.45
C SER A 65 -21.25 -1.45 -7.61
N TYR A 66 -20.88 -0.21 -7.94
CA TYR A 66 -21.79 0.92 -8.06
C TYR A 66 -21.52 1.73 -9.33
N GLY A 67 -22.53 2.49 -9.74
CA GLY A 67 -22.46 3.39 -10.87
C GLY A 67 -22.19 2.66 -12.18
N GLU A 68 -21.34 3.27 -13.01
CA GLU A 68 -21.18 2.94 -14.42
C GLU A 68 -19.69 2.90 -14.79
N THR A 69 -19.33 2.06 -15.76
CA THR A 69 -17.96 1.96 -16.28
C THR A 69 -17.58 3.14 -17.17
N ARG A 70 -18.57 3.84 -17.72
CA ARG A 70 -18.42 5.10 -18.47
C ARG A 70 -19.63 5.99 -18.21
N PRO A 71 -19.49 7.32 -18.23
CA PRO A 71 -20.62 8.21 -18.01
C PRO A 71 -21.80 7.91 -18.94
N GLY A 72 -22.96 7.60 -18.36
CA GLY A 72 -24.24 7.39 -19.04
C GLY A 72 -24.42 6.03 -19.70
N ASN A 73 -23.48 5.08 -19.54
CA ASN A 73 -23.56 3.80 -20.24
C ASN A 73 -24.40 2.73 -19.52
N ASN A 74 -24.83 2.97 -18.29
CA ASN A 74 -25.59 2.06 -17.42
C ASN A 74 -24.98 0.66 -17.24
N VAL A 75 -23.65 0.52 -17.41
CA VAL A 75 -22.94 -0.75 -17.21
C VAL A 75 -22.19 -0.71 -15.89
N ARG A 76 -22.64 -1.49 -14.89
CA ARG A 76 -21.94 -1.60 -13.60
C ARG A 76 -20.54 -2.22 -13.75
N PRO A 77 -19.53 -1.75 -12.99
CA PRO A 77 -18.25 -2.43 -12.87
C PRO A 77 -18.42 -3.90 -12.44
N GLN A 78 -17.64 -4.79 -13.05
CA GLN A 78 -17.62 -6.23 -12.81
C GLN A 78 -16.27 -6.66 -12.23
N LEU A 79 -16.17 -7.90 -11.77
CA LEU A 79 -14.93 -8.48 -11.21
C LEU A 79 -13.73 -8.42 -12.17
N ASP A 80 -13.97 -8.43 -13.47
CA ASP A 80 -12.98 -8.39 -14.55
C ASP A 80 -12.85 -6.99 -15.20
N SER A 81 -13.53 -5.97 -14.66
CA SER A 81 -13.40 -4.61 -15.18
C SER A 81 -11.97 -4.09 -15.02
N VAL A 82 -11.37 -3.66 -16.13
CA VAL A 82 -10.00 -3.17 -16.15
C VAL A 82 -9.92 -1.79 -15.50
N VAL A 83 -9.08 -1.66 -14.48
CA VAL A 83 -8.82 -0.40 -13.78
C VAL A 83 -7.33 -0.03 -13.82
N ARG A 84 -7.05 1.27 -13.74
CA ARG A 84 -5.68 1.76 -13.52
C ARG A 84 -5.46 1.87 -12.01
N ILE A 85 -4.72 0.93 -11.42
CA ILE A 85 -4.41 0.93 -9.97
C ILE A 85 -3.45 2.06 -9.53
N ALA A 86 -2.93 2.81 -10.50
CA ALA A 86 -2.06 3.97 -10.31
C ALA A 86 -0.90 3.68 -9.36
N SER A 87 -0.81 4.40 -8.24
CA SER A 87 0.34 4.30 -7.34
C SER A 87 0.37 3.04 -6.48
N LEU A 88 -0.68 2.19 -6.48
CA LEU A 88 -0.60 0.87 -5.86
C LEU A 88 0.47 -0.02 -6.53
N THR A 89 0.82 0.25 -7.80
CA THR A 89 1.95 -0.40 -8.49
C THR A 89 3.26 -0.32 -7.69
N LYS A 90 3.46 0.74 -6.88
CA LYS A 90 4.65 0.89 -6.03
C LYS A 90 4.80 -0.24 -5.02
N LEU A 91 3.69 -0.76 -4.49
CA LEU A 91 3.71 -1.90 -3.58
C LEU A 91 4.27 -3.14 -4.28
N MET A 92 3.89 -3.38 -5.53
CA MET A 92 4.41 -4.49 -6.35
C MET A 92 5.89 -4.29 -6.69
N THR A 93 6.33 -3.06 -7.01
CA THR A 93 7.75 -2.76 -7.23
C THR A 93 8.58 -3.01 -5.97
N SER A 94 8.08 -2.62 -4.80
CA SER A 94 8.72 -2.88 -3.51
C SER A 94 8.73 -4.37 -3.15
N GLU A 95 7.65 -5.10 -3.46
CA GLU A 95 7.62 -6.56 -3.32
C GLU A 95 8.73 -7.22 -4.15
N MET A 96 8.93 -6.76 -5.40
CA MET A 96 10.04 -7.23 -6.23
C MET A 96 11.41 -6.90 -5.65
N LEU A 97 11.60 -5.71 -5.07
CA LEU A 97 12.83 -5.37 -4.35
C LEU A 97 13.09 -6.35 -3.19
N VAL A 98 12.08 -6.66 -2.39
CA VAL A 98 12.21 -7.60 -1.26
C VAL A 98 12.52 -9.02 -1.73
N LYS A 99 11.84 -9.50 -2.78
CA LYS A 99 12.13 -10.82 -3.36
C LYS A 99 13.55 -10.91 -3.92
N LEU A 100 14.02 -9.88 -4.62
CA LEU A 100 15.37 -9.86 -5.18
C LEU A 100 16.45 -9.64 -4.11
N LEU A 101 16.11 -9.01 -2.99
CA LEU A 101 16.95 -8.94 -1.80
C LEU A 101 17.15 -10.31 -1.18
N ASP A 102 16.06 -11.07 -0.98
CA ASP A 102 16.09 -12.43 -0.42
C ASP A 102 16.94 -13.38 -1.28
N GLN A 103 16.86 -13.23 -2.61
CA GLN A 103 17.68 -13.98 -3.57
C GLN A 103 19.16 -13.54 -3.63
N GLY A 104 19.55 -12.47 -2.93
CA GLY A 104 20.90 -11.92 -2.98
C GLY A 104 21.25 -11.18 -4.28
N THR A 105 20.29 -11.01 -5.20
CA THR A 105 20.45 -10.30 -6.49
C THR A 105 20.74 -8.81 -6.26
N VAL A 106 20.10 -8.21 -5.26
CA VAL A 106 20.28 -6.80 -4.89
C VAL A 106 20.39 -6.65 -3.38
N LYS A 107 20.94 -5.52 -2.92
CA LYS A 107 20.92 -5.09 -1.51
C LYS A 107 20.20 -3.76 -1.38
N LEU A 108 19.54 -3.56 -0.24
CA LEU A 108 18.84 -2.29 0.05
C LEU A 108 19.79 -1.07 -0.02
N ASN A 109 21.03 -1.24 0.43
CA ASN A 109 22.07 -0.21 0.41
C ASN A 109 22.90 -0.18 -0.88
N ASP A 110 22.58 -1.00 -1.89
CA ASP A 110 23.26 -0.88 -3.17
C ASP A 110 22.99 0.51 -3.77
N PRO A 111 24.03 1.20 -4.28
CA PRO A 111 23.84 2.48 -4.92
C PRO A 111 23.13 2.28 -6.27
N LEU A 112 22.21 3.19 -6.63
CA LEU A 112 21.51 3.16 -7.93
C LEU A 112 22.51 3.12 -9.11
N SER A 113 23.69 3.74 -8.96
CA SER A 113 24.75 3.72 -9.97
C SER A 113 25.24 2.32 -10.34
N LYS A 114 25.17 1.34 -9.42
CA LYS A 114 25.51 -0.06 -9.69
C LYS A 114 24.65 -0.68 -10.80
N TYR A 115 23.43 -0.19 -10.95
CA TYR A 115 22.44 -0.68 -11.91
C TYR A 115 22.21 0.27 -13.09
N ALA A 116 23.07 1.29 -13.23
CA ALA A 116 22.96 2.25 -14.30
C ALA A 116 23.27 1.61 -15.67
N PRO A 117 22.58 2.02 -16.75
CA PRO A 117 23.00 1.69 -18.11
C PRO A 117 24.46 2.14 -18.37
N PRO A 118 25.20 1.46 -19.25
CA PRO A 118 26.55 1.89 -19.64
C PRO A 118 26.59 3.36 -20.06
N GLY A 119 27.54 4.12 -19.51
CA GLY A 119 27.72 5.54 -19.78
C GLY A 119 26.73 6.49 -19.08
N ALA A 120 25.71 5.97 -18.39
CA ALA A 120 24.81 6.81 -17.59
C ALA A 120 25.46 7.18 -16.25
N ARG A 121 25.20 8.42 -15.79
CA ARG A 121 25.68 8.92 -14.49
C ARG A 121 24.51 9.05 -13.51
N VAL A 122 24.76 8.74 -12.24
CA VAL A 122 23.82 8.98 -11.14
C VAL A 122 24.40 10.08 -10.24
N PRO A 123 23.63 11.12 -9.87
CA PRO A 123 24.14 12.20 -9.04
C PRO A 123 24.35 11.72 -7.60
N THR A 124 25.33 12.32 -6.95
CA THR A 124 25.59 12.15 -5.52
C THR A 124 25.48 13.51 -4.82
N TYR A 125 25.28 13.50 -3.52
CA TYR A 125 25.32 14.70 -2.68
C TYR A 125 26.57 14.64 -1.79
N ASN A 126 27.58 15.46 -2.08
CA ASN A 126 28.88 15.44 -1.38
C ASN A 126 29.48 14.03 -1.27
N GLY A 127 29.41 13.24 -2.35
CA GLY A 127 29.88 11.85 -2.37
C GLY A 127 28.86 10.81 -1.87
N THR A 128 27.78 11.23 -1.20
CA THR A 128 26.73 10.33 -0.73
C THR A 128 25.86 9.85 -1.90
N PRO A 129 25.78 8.53 -2.18
CA PRO A 129 25.00 8.00 -3.29
C PRO A 129 23.52 7.86 -2.94
N ILE A 130 22.66 7.82 -3.97
CA ILE A 130 21.28 7.33 -3.83
C ILE A 130 21.33 5.82 -3.77
N THR A 131 20.71 5.22 -2.74
CA THR A 131 20.58 3.76 -2.60
C THR A 131 19.20 3.26 -3.02
N LEU A 132 19.05 1.95 -3.26
CA LEU A 132 17.75 1.34 -3.60
C LEU A 132 16.69 1.59 -2.52
N VAL A 133 17.07 1.51 -1.23
CA VAL A 133 16.14 1.82 -0.13
C VAL A 133 15.67 3.26 -0.19
N ASN A 134 16.54 4.22 -0.52
CA ASN A 134 16.12 5.62 -0.65
C ASN A 134 15.07 5.82 -1.75
N LEU A 135 15.14 5.05 -2.84
CA LEU A 135 14.13 5.10 -3.89
C LEU A 135 12.79 4.56 -3.38
N ALA A 136 12.82 3.40 -2.72
CA ALA A 136 11.63 2.71 -2.20
C ALA A 136 10.95 3.47 -1.04
N THR A 137 11.70 4.26 -0.27
CA THR A 137 11.20 5.02 0.89
C THR A 137 10.95 6.49 0.60
N HIS A 138 11.04 6.91 -0.67
CA HIS A 138 10.90 8.32 -1.07
C HIS A 138 11.92 9.28 -0.43
N THR A 139 13.09 8.79 -0.03
CA THR A 139 14.15 9.61 0.58
C THR A 139 15.35 9.83 -0.33
N SER A 140 15.22 9.66 -1.65
CA SER A 140 16.34 9.78 -2.61
C SER A 140 16.78 11.22 -2.91
N ALA A 141 16.06 12.22 -2.40
CA ALA A 141 16.21 13.64 -2.77
C ALA A 141 15.95 13.94 -4.27
N LEU A 142 15.35 13.00 -5.00
CA LEU A 142 14.85 13.23 -6.36
C LEU A 142 13.50 13.97 -6.33
N PRO A 143 13.17 14.77 -7.36
CA PRO A 143 11.87 15.41 -7.46
C PRO A 143 10.74 14.38 -7.60
N ARG A 144 9.49 14.83 -7.41
CA ARG A 144 8.30 13.99 -7.60
C ARG A 144 8.26 13.36 -8.99
N GLU A 145 8.46 14.20 -10.00
CA GLU A 145 8.50 13.86 -11.42
C GLU A 145 9.79 14.37 -12.05
N GLN A 146 10.18 13.79 -13.18
CA GLN A 146 11.17 14.43 -14.03
C GLN A 146 10.67 15.83 -14.48
N PRO A 147 11.47 16.90 -14.31
CA PRO A 147 11.11 18.23 -14.80
C PRO A 147 11.10 18.33 -16.34
N GLY A 148 10.38 19.32 -16.88
CA GLY A 148 10.45 19.69 -18.31
C GLY A 148 9.62 18.82 -19.25
N GLY A 149 8.65 18.08 -18.73
CA GLY A 149 7.73 17.31 -19.56
C GLY A 149 6.58 18.14 -20.10
N ALA A 150 6.04 17.73 -21.25
CA ALA A 150 4.92 18.41 -21.89
C ALA A 150 3.64 18.40 -21.03
N ALA A 151 2.89 19.51 -21.11
CA ALA A 151 1.53 19.59 -20.59
C ALA A 151 0.58 18.68 -21.41
N HIS A 152 -0.55 18.29 -20.82
CA HIS A 152 -1.63 17.52 -21.49
C HIS A 152 -1.21 16.22 -22.18
N ARG A 153 -0.16 15.56 -21.71
CA ARG A 153 0.26 14.24 -22.20
C ARG A 153 -0.63 13.11 -21.66
N PRO A 154 -0.74 11.98 -22.38
CA PRO A 154 -1.34 10.77 -21.82
C PRO A 154 -0.68 10.37 -20.49
N VAL A 155 -1.47 9.78 -19.59
CA VAL A 155 -0.97 9.34 -18.28
C VAL A 155 -0.03 8.14 -18.44
N PHE A 156 1.02 8.08 -17.61
CA PHE A 156 1.98 6.96 -17.53
C PHE A 156 2.82 6.64 -18.78
N VAL A 157 2.92 7.57 -19.76
CA VAL A 157 3.75 7.36 -20.97
C VAL A 157 5.07 8.17 -20.97
N TRP A 158 5.22 9.10 -20.03
CA TRP A 158 6.41 9.95 -19.92
C TRP A 158 6.78 10.11 -18.43
N PRO A 159 8.08 10.14 -18.11
CA PRO A 159 9.21 9.96 -19.01
C PRO A 159 9.39 8.49 -19.45
N THR A 160 10.07 8.26 -20.57
CA THR A 160 10.57 6.92 -20.92
C THR A 160 11.83 6.58 -20.12
N ARG A 161 12.24 5.31 -20.13
CA ARG A 161 13.50 4.87 -19.51
C ARG A 161 14.69 5.69 -19.97
N GLU A 162 14.86 5.85 -21.29
CA GLU A 162 15.95 6.65 -21.85
C GLU A 162 15.92 8.10 -21.35
N GLN A 163 14.74 8.72 -21.33
CA GLN A 163 14.57 10.10 -20.87
C GLN A 163 14.93 10.26 -19.39
N ARG A 164 14.55 9.31 -18.52
CA ARG A 164 14.90 9.32 -17.10
C ARG A 164 16.40 9.24 -16.88
N TRP A 165 17.09 8.30 -17.54
CA TRP A 165 18.54 8.13 -17.38
C TRP A 165 19.33 9.29 -18.00
N LYS A 166 18.85 9.87 -19.10
CA LYS A 166 19.42 11.10 -19.69
C LYS A 166 19.30 12.29 -18.73
N TYR A 167 18.12 12.48 -18.13
CA TYR A 167 17.92 13.50 -17.11
C TYR A 167 18.80 13.26 -15.87
N LEU A 168 18.84 12.03 -15.36
CA LEU A 168 19.58 11.69 -14.15
C LEU A 168 21.07 11.99 -14.30
N SER A 169 21.63 11.81 -15.51
CA SER A 169 23.05 12.06 -15.80
C SER A 169 23.48 13.52 -15.62
N THR A 170 22.55 14.47 -15.75
CA THR A 170 22.80 15.91 -15.59
C THR A 170 22.14 16.52 -14.34
N ALA A 171 21.34 15.74 -13.62
CA ALA A 171 20.65 16.18 -12.41
C ALA A 171 21.63 16.52 -11.28
N LYS A 172 21.17 17.37 -10.35
CA LYS A 172 21.88 17.72 -9.11
C LYS A 172 20.94 17.50 -7.93
N LEU A 173 21.44 16.87 -6.87
CA LEU A 173 20.69 16.70 -5.63
C LEU A 173 20.75 17.98 -4.81
N LYS A 174 19.62 18.37 -4.23
CA LYS A 174 19.51 19.55 -3.36
C LYS A 174 19.68 19.22 -1.87
N ALA A 175 19.61 17.95 -1.52
CA ALA A 175 19.75 17.44 -0.16
C ALA A 175 20.41 16.06 -0.19
N ALA A 176 20.91 15.61 0.97
CA ALA A 176 21.47 14.28 1.12
C ALA A 176 20.36 13.21 0.99
N PRO A 177 20.58 12.12 0.23
CA PRO A 177 19.72 10.95 0.29
C PRO A 177 19.56 10.46 1.74
N GLY A 178 18.34 10.09 2.13
CA GLY A 178 17.99 9.67 3.49
C GLY A 178 17.59 10.81 4.44
N SER A 179 17.86 12.07 4.09
CA SER A 179 17.60 13.21 4.99
C SER A 179 16.12 13.60 5.12
N GLN A 180 15.32 13.43 4.07
CA GLN A 180 13.92 13.87 4.02
C GLN A 180 13.10 12.95 3.11
N ALA A 181 11.84 12.71 3.45
CA ALA A 181 10.88 12.02 2.60
C ALA A 181 10.16 13.01 1.68
N ALA A 182 10.19 12.75 0.38
CA ALA A 182 9.47 13.48 -0.65
C ALA A 182 8.96 12.50 -1.70
N TYR A 183 7.63 12.32 -1.76
CA TYR A 183 6.98 11.36 -2.66
C TYR A 183 7.46 11.52 -4.10
N SER A 184 7.91 10.42 -4.72
CA SER A 184 8.49 10.45 -6.07
C SER A 184 8.07 9.26 -6.93
N ASN A 185 7.51 9.57 -8.09
CA ASN A 185 7.24 8.63 -9.18
C ASN A 185 8.54 8.32 -9.93
N LEU A 186 9.35 9.34 -10.21
CA LEU A 186 10.66 9.19 -10.84
C LEU A 186 11.55 8.19 -10.08
N ALA A 187 11.58 8.28 -8.75
CA ALA A 187 12.37 7.37 -7.92
C ALA A 187 11.90 5.91 -8.05
N PHE A 188 10.59 5.67 -8.11
CA PHE A 188 10.03 4.32 -8.27
C PHE A 188 10.25 3.74 -9.66
N ASP A 189 10.19 4.57 -10.71
CA ASP A 189 10.55 4.13 -12.06
C ASP A 189 12.04 3.75 -12.14
N LEU A 190 12.93 4.54 -11.52
CA LEU A 190 14.36 4.24 -11.44
C LEU A 190 14.63 2.99 -10.61
N LEU A 191 13.84 2.74 -9.56
CA LEU A 191 13.91 1.49 -8.80
C LEU A 191 13.54 0.31 -9.70
N ALA A 192 12.45 0.39 -10.46
CA ALA A 192 12.09 -0.66 -11.41
C ALA A 192 13.18 -0.89 -12.47
N ASP A 193 13.76 0.18 -13.02
CA ASP A 193 14.88 0.10 -13.97
C ASP A 193 16.12 -0.58 -13.33
N ALA A 194 16.38 -0.33 -12.05
CA ALA A 194 17.49 -0.94 -11.31
C ALA A 194 17.26 -2.43 -11.05
N LEU A 195 16.06 -2.80 -10.60
CA LEU A 195 15.69 -4.21 -10.36
C LEU A 195 15.78 -5.03 -11.65
N ALA A 196 15.28 -4.50 -12.76
CA ALA A 196 15.37 -5.15 -14.07
C ALA A 196 16.84 -5.37 -14.51
N ASN A 197 17.72 -4.39 -14.27
CA ASN A 197 19.14 -4.53 -14.58
C ASN A 197 19.84 -5.50 -13.61
N GLY A 198 19.47 -5.52 -12.33
CA GLY A 198 19.98 -6.48 -11.36
C GLY A 198 19.70 -7.93 -11.75
N VAL A 199 18.47 -8.22 -12.19
CA VAL A 199 18.12 -9.55 -12.72
C VAL A 199 18.96 -9.89 -13.96
N ARG A 200 19.11 -8.95 -14.89
CA ARG A 200 19.93 -9.17 -16.10
C ARG A 200 21.40 -9.47 -15.75
N GLN A 201 21.98 -8.71 -14.82
CA GLN A 201 23.36 -8.89 -14.38
C GLN A 201 23.56 -10.25 -13.69
N ALA A 202 22.57 -10.73 -12.93
CA ALA A 202 22.62 -12.05 -12.29
C ALA A 202 22.53 -13.21 -13.30
N LEU A 203 21.74 -13.06 -14.37
CA LEU A 203 21.59 -14.08 -15.41
C LEU A 203 22.76 -14.09 -16.42
N TYR A 204 23.39 -12.95 -16.64
CA TYR A 204 24.46 -12.78 -17.63
C TYR A 204 25.65 -12.01 -17.00
N PRO A 205 26.42 -12.64 -16.10
CA PRO A 205 27.61 -12.02 -15.53
C PRO A 205 28.61 -11.73 -16.65
N VAL A 206 29.09 -10.49 -16.72
CA VAL A 206 30.20 -10.12 -17.61
C VAL A 206 31.46 -10.77 -17.03
N VAL A 207 32.00 -11.77 -17.73
CA VAL A 207 33.26 -12.46 -17.40
C VAL A 207 34.44 -11.56 -17.73
#